data_AF-A0AAN9M670-F1
#
_entry.id   AF-A0AAN9M670-F1
#
_cell.length_a   1.000
_cell.length_b   1.000
_cell.length_c   1.000
_cell.angle_alpha   90.00
_cell.angle_beta   90.00
_cell.angle_gamma   90.00
#
_symmetry.space_group_name_H-M   'P 1'
#
loop_
_entity.id
_entity.type
_entity.pdbx_description
1 polymer ?
#
loop_
_entity_poly.entity_id
_entity_poly.type
_entity_poly.pdbx_seq_one_letter_code
_entity_poly.pdbx_strand_id
1 'polypeptide(L)'
;MTRERVSQKLNCLKSLPQCPPLHDKTPTPIYKQFAGRLLHMPPKSNTSSAPTATGHFPFSPLLSLILLSPLPNFLLIPFNSFQPHHPITIIPTPHTPALSMTQFTPQLPPFHQITPLPNPTMNKNQIPRTRPWPAGFPTSKALTNFGDANCMEQLLVHCANAIQTNDVTLAQQILWVLNNIASPDGDSNQRLASSFLRALTARAAQTGTCKMLVAVADHSRTNLSIDTHKFSVIELANFVDLTPWHRFGFTAANAAVLEATEGFSVIHIVDLSLTHCMQIPTLIDAIASRHEVTPLIKLTVADATCRDIPPMLDLSYDELGAKLINFARSRNVVMEFRVVSSTYQDGFAGLIEQLRVQQQHFVYAAEPRPCEALVINCHMMLHYIPDESLHAIPETDLASLLYDSSSSSAAAAASSAVSVTSTSSLRSLFLKSLRGLDPTVVILVDEDADLTSNNLVCRLRSAFNYLWIPYDTVDTFLPRGSKQRQWYEADICWKIENVIAHEGIERVERVEPKSRWEQRMKNANFQGVAFSEDSVAEVKGMLDEHAAGWGLKREDEHILLTWKGHNVVFASAWLPA
;
A
#
# COMPACT_ATOMS: atom_id res chain seq x y z
N MET A 1 -65.29 21.70 13.23
CA MET A 1 -65.72 20.96 14.44
C MET A 1 -65.94 19.52 14.06
N THR A 2 -65.00 18.63 14.39
CA THR A 2 -65.26 17.19 14.66
C THR A 2 -63.95 16.47 14.99
N ARG A 3 -63.65 16.41 16.30
CA ARG A 3 -63.14 15.18 16.91
C ARG A 3 -64.36 14.28 17.17
N GLU A 4 -64.10 12.98 17.30
CA GLU A 4 -65.05 11.91 17.65
C GLU A 4 -65.85 11.32 16.49
N ARG A 5 -65.21 10.38 15.77
CA ARG A 5 -65.74 9.03 15.45
C ARG A 5 -64.81 8.27 14.48
N VAL A 6 -63.59 7.94 14.92
CA VAL A 6 -62.84 6.76 14.41
C VAL A 6 -62.01 6.13 15.54
N SER A 7 -62.59 6.05 16.75
CA SER A 7 -61.99 5.34 17.91
C SER A 7 -62.65 3.97 18.16
N GLN A 8 -63.10 3.32 17.08
CA GLN A 8 -63.61 1.94 17.12
C GLN A 8 -63.13 1.18 15.88
N LYS A 9 -61.82 0.94 15.80
CA LYS A 9 -61.23 -0.15 15.01
C LYS A 9 -59.78 -0.47 15.39
N LEU A 10 -59.42 -0.21 16.65
CA LEU A 10 -58.19 -0.70 17.28
C LEU A 10 -58.60 -1.55 18.49
N ASN A 11 -59.03 -2.80 18.24
CA ASN A 11 -59.16 -3.85 19.26
C ASN A 11 -59.49 -5.18 18.56
N CYS A 12 -58.48 -5.85 18.02
CA CYS A 12 -58.34 -7.31 17.95
C CYS A 12 -57.15 -7.66 17.06
N LEU A 13 -55.97 -7.78 17.68
CA LEU A 13 -54.91 -8.75 17.34
C LEU A 13 -53.75 -8.49 18.31
N LYS A 14 -54.00 -8.81 19.58
CA LYS A 14 -52.97 -9.13 20.57
C LYS A 14 -53.25 -10.57 21.01
N SER A 15 -52.42 -11.50 20.57
CA SER A 15 -52.21 -12.78 21.27
C SER A 15 -50.85 -13.40 20.89
N LEU A 16 -49.84 -13.05 21.72
CA LEU A 16 -48.62 -13.81 22.11
C LEU A 16 -47.49 -14.06 21.08
N PRO A 17 -46.22 -14.26 21.52
CA PRO A 17 -45.47 -13.69 22.65
C PRO A 17 -44.21 -12.92 22.19
N GLN A 18 -43.58 -12.18 23.11
CA GLN A 18 -42.38 -11.37 22.88
C GLN A 18 -41.10 -12.22 22.73
N CYS A 19 -40.29 -11.92 21.71
CA CYS A 19 -38.84 -12.17 21.69
C CYS A 19 -38.11 -10.82 21.91
N PRO A 20 -36.97 -10.78 22.62
CA PRO A 20 -36.24 -9.54 22.85
C PRO A 20 -35.62 -9.02 21.54
N PRO A 21 -35.47 -7.70 21.35
CA PRO A 21 -34.77 -7.18 20.19
C PRO A 21 -33.28 -7.51 20.32
N LEU A 22 -32.73 -8.20 19.32
CA LEU A 22 -31.29 -8.21 19.07
C LEU A 22 -30.86 -6.77 18.77
N HIS A 23 -29.93 -6.28 19.58
CA HIS A 23 -29.11 -5.11 19.25
C HIS A 23 -28.25 -5.46 18.03
N ASP A 24 -28.77 -5.18 16.84
CA ASP A 24 -27.97 -5.20 15.62
C ASP A 24 -27.46 -3.77 15.37
N LYS A 25 -26.34 -3.44 16.03
CA LYS A 25 -25.52 -2.28 15.65
C LYS A 25 -24.59 -2.71 14.52
N THR A 26 -25.13 -2.82 13.31
CA THR A 26 -24.31 -2.82 12.11
C THR A 26 -24.03 -1.36 11.71
N PRO A 27 -22.76 -0.92 11.60
CA PRO A 27 -22.46 0.39 11.05
C PRO A 27 -22.91 0.39 9.58
N THR A 28 -23.80 1.32 9.26
CA THR A 28 -24.25 1.53 7.89
C THR A 28 -23.08 2.13 7.09
N PRO A 29 -22.72 1.60 5.91
CA PRO A 29 -21.66 2.20 5.09
C PRO A 29 -22.04 3.64 4.70
N ILE A 30 -21.12 4.57 4.94
CA ILE A 30 -21.24 6.03 4.71
C ILE A 30 -21.71 6.37 3.28
N TYR A 31 -21.53 5.46 2.32
CA TYR A 31 -21.96 5.64 0.93
C TYR A 31 -23.49 5.67 0.71
N LYS A 32 -24.32 5.11 1.60
CA LYS A 32 -25.79 5.15 1.39
C LYS A 32 -26.46 6.49 1.70
N GLN A 33 -25.75 7.44 2.32
CA GLN A 33 -26.31 8.76 2.62
C GLN A 33 -26.12 9.78 1.48
N PHE A 34 -25.24 9.50 0.51
CA PHE A 34 -24.90 10.42 -0.59
C PHE A 34 -25.67 10.19 -1.89
N ALA A 35 -26.11 8.96 -2.19
CA ALA A 35 -26.84 8.67 -3.44
C ALA A 35 -28.32 9.12 -3.44
N GLY A 36 -28.90 9.47 -2.27
CA GLY A 36 -30.34 9.68 -2.11
C GLY A 36 -30.85 11.12 -2.30
N ARG A 37 -29.99 12.12 -2.55
CA ARG A 37 -30.42 13.53 -2.64
C ARG A 37 -30.11 14.24 -3.96
N LEU A 38 -29.60 13.51 -4.95
CA LEU A 38 -29.28 14.05 -6.27
C LEU A 38 -30.45 14.02 -7.26
N LEU A 39 -31.66 13.61 -6.86
CA LEU A 39 -32.79 13.51 -7.78
C LEU A 39 -33.97 14.45 -7.55
N HIS A 40 -34.07 15.23 -6.46
CA HIS A 40 -35.17 16.19 -6.31
C HIS A 40 -34.72 17.48 -5.58
N MET A 41 -34.45 18.53 -6.36
CA MET A 41 -34.53 19.93 -5.92
C MET A 41 -35.16 20.75 -7.07
N PRO A 42 -36.19 21.57 -6.80
CA PRO A 42 -36.88 22.36 -7.81
C PRO A 42 -36.08 23.64 -8.16
N PRO A 43 -36.36 24.30 -9.30
CA PRO A 43 -35.68 25.54 -9.63
C PRO A 43 -36.13 26.66 -8.67
N LYS A 44 -35.19 27.39 -8.05
CA LYS A 44 -35.50 28.61 -7.30
C LYS A 44 -35.15 29.85 -8.11
N SER A 45 -36.14 30.72 -8.23
CA SER A 45 -36.08 32.07 -8.75
C SER A 45 -35.32 33.03 -7.83
N ASN A 46 -34.74 34.06 -8.44
CA ASN A 46 -34.04 35.19 -7.82
C ASN A 46 -34.80 35.82 -6.64
N THR A 47 -34.09 36.11 -5.55
CA THR A 47 -34.12 37.39 -4.80
C THR A 47 -33.04 37.39 -3.71
N SER A 48 -32.63 38.60 -3.32
CA SER A 48 -31.42 38.97 -2.59
C SER A 48 -31.45 38.75 -1.06
N SER A 49 -30.26 38.92 -0.47
CA SER A 49 -29.87 39.11 0.95
C SER A 49 -29.28 37.88 1.69
N ALA A 50 -28.07 38.09 2.23
CA ALA A 50 -27.19 37.11 2.91
C ALA A 50 -27.71 36.69 4.30
N PRO A 51 -27.21 35.59 4.90
CA PRO A 51 -25.92 35.66 5.59
C PRO A 51 -24.98 34.47 5.33
N THR A 52 -23.70 34.73 5.60
CA THR A 52 -22.54 33.82 5.64
C THR A 52 -22.81 32.56 6.47
N ALA A 53 -22.87 31.42 5.80
CA ALA A 53 -22.69 30.10 6.40
C ALA A 53 -21.63 29.37 5.56
N THR A 54 -20.42 29.23 6.11
CA THR A 54 -19.36 28.38 5.58
C THR A 54 -19.77 26.91 5.75
N GLY A 55 -20.70 26.46 4.92
CA GLY A 55 -20.95 25.05 4.71
C GLY A 55 -19.79 24.47 3.90
N HIS A 56 -18.79 23.92 4.58
CA HIS A 56 -17.80 23.04 3.95
C HIS A 56 -18.52 21.80 3.41
N PHE A 57 -18.85 21.82 2.13
CA PHE A 57 -19.19 20.62 1.38
C PHE A 57 -17.86 20.03 0.87
N PRO A 58 -17.48 18.79 1.22
CA PRO A 58 -16.23 18.23 0.73
C PRO A 58 -16.46 17.72 -0.69
N PHE A 59 -16.28 18.59 -1.68
CA PHE A 59 -15.88 18.12 -3.01
C PHE A 59 -14.42 17.68 -2.90
N SER A 60 -14.17 16.38 -2.81
CA SER A 60 -12.80 15.86 -2.79
C SER A 60 -12.05 16.36 -4.04
N PRO A 61 -10.82 16.91 -3.92
CA PRO A 61 -9.97 17.25 -5.05
C PRO A 61 -9.83 16.11 -6.08
N LEU A 62 -9.86 14.86 -5.60
CA LEU A 62 -9.83 13.65 -6.41
C LEU A 62 -11.09 13.50 -7.29
N LEU A 63 -12.27 13.84 -6.76
CA LEU A 63 -13.52 13.81 -7.54
C LEU A 63 -13.56 14.91 -8.60
N SER A 64 -13.03 16.09 -8.26
CA SER A 64 -12.89 17.20 -9.21
C SER A 64 -11.95 16.87 -10.36
N LEU A 65 -10.81 16.19 -10.09
CA LEU A 65 -9.90 15.68 -11.13
C LEU A 65 -10.62 14.77 -12.14
N ILE A 66 -11.55 13.94 -11.67
CA ILE A 66 -12.34 13.02 -12.50
C ILE A 66 -13.33 13.80 -13.37
N LEU A 67 -14.10 14.71 -12.77
CA LEU A 67 -15.15 15.50 -13.44
C LEU A 67 -14.61 16.47 -14.51
N LEU A 68 -13.36 16.89 -14.38
CA LEU A 68 -12.70 17.80 -15.33
C LEU A 68 -12.06 17.09 -16.53
N SER A 69 -12.09 15.76 -16.58
CA SER A 69 -11.63 15.03 -17.75
C SER A 69 -12.71 15.01 -18.84
N PRO A 70 -12.42 15.48 -20.08
CA PRO A 70 -13.38 15.36 -21.16
C PRO A 70 -13.58 13.87 -21.45
N LEU A 71 -14.82 13.38 -21.34
CA LEU A 71 -15.20 12.02 -21.72
C LEU A 71 -14.74 11.75 -23.16
N PRO A 72 -14.06 10.63 -23.45
CA PRO A 72 -13.77 10.27 -24.84
C PRO A 72 -15.07 9.88 -25.54
N ASN A 73 -15.43 10.63 -26.58
CA ASN A 73 -16.37 10.29 -27.64
C ASN A 73 -17.62 9.46 -27.24
N PHE A 74 -18.64 10.13 -26.72
CA PHE A 74 -20.01 9.81 -27.12
C PHE A 74 -20.60 11.03 -27.81
N LEU A 75 -21.06 10.84 -29.06
CA LEU A 75 -21.81 11.85 -29.80
C LEU A 75 -22.90 12.42 -28.89
N LEU A 76 -22.83 13.74 -28.66
CA LEU A 76 -23.99 14.54 -28.31
C LEU A 76 -25.00 14.42 -29.45
N ILE A 77 -25.99 13.53 -29.31
CA ILE A 77 -27.23 13.64 -30.08
C ILE A 77 -28.02 14.77 -29.41
N PRO A 78 -28.30 15.88 -30.12
CA PRO A 78 -29.03 16.99 -29.53
C PRO A 78 -30.50 16.59 -29.35
N PHE A 79 -31.00 16.73 -28.12
CA PHE A 79 -32.42 16.66 -27.81
C PHE A 79 -33.13 17.87 -28.43
N ASN A 80 -33.87 17.66 -29.51
CA ASN A 80 -35.19 18.27 -29.75
C ASN A 80 -35.82 17.73 -31.04
N SER A 81 -36.91 16.97 -30.91
CA SER A 81 -38.25 17.34 -31.42
C SER A 81 -39.17 16.13 -31.68
N PHE A 82 -40.47 16.35 -31.40
CA PHE A 82 -41.69 15.61 -31.77
C PHE A 82 -42.13 14.34 -31.00
N GLN A 83 -43.04 14.59 -30.04
CA GLN A 83 -44.43 14.11 -29.84
C GLN A 83 -44.99 12.83 -30.56
N PRO A 84 -46.08 12.24 -30.01
CA PRO A 84 -46.31 10.79 -29.86
C PRO A 84 -47.22 10.19 -30.94
N HIS A 85 -47.23 8.84 -31.10
CA HIS A 85 -48.43 8.00 -31.33
C HIS A 85 -48.07 6.48 -31.39
N HIS A 86 -49.01 5.66 -30.90
CA HIS A 86 -49.07 4.19 -30.68
C HIS A 86 -48.98 3.26 -31.94
N PRO A 87 -49.23 1.92 -31.84
CA PRO A 87 -48.67 0.80 -31.03
C PRO A 87 -48.24 -0.39 -31.97
N ILE A 88 -48.23 -1.66 -31.48
CA ILE A 88 -48.20 -2.97 -32.24
C ILE A 88 -46.78 -3.64 -32.26
N THR A 89 -46.49 -4.93 -31.99
CA THR A 89 -47.22 -6.18 -31.67
C THR A 89 -46.28 -7.11 -30.88
N ILE A 90 -46.86 -8.01 -30.09
CA ILE A 90 -46.23 -9.23 -29.54
C ILE A 90 -46.50 -10.39 -30.53
N ILE A 91 -45.47 -11.18 -30.89
CA ILE A 91 -45.63 -12.52 -31.49
C ILE A 91 -44.62 -13.49 -30.83
N PRO A 92 -44.99 -14.75 -30.50
CA PRO A 92 -44.23 -15.63 -29.60
C PRO A 92 -43.62 -16.89 -30.25
N THR A 93 -42.76 -17.58 -29.46
CA THR A 93 -42.38 -19.04 -29.47
C THR A 93 -41.42 -19.56 -30.57
N PRO A 94 -40.62 -20.66 -30.38
CA PRO A 94 -40.98 -21.88 -29.62
C PRO A 94 -39.94 -22.64 -28.74
N HIS A 95 -40.55 -23.32 -27.77
CA HIS A 95 -40.31 -24.55 -26.99
C HIS A 95 -39.24 -25.63 -27.35
N THR A 96 -38.46 -25.98 -26.31
CA THR A 96 -38.05 -27.33 -25.76
C THR A 96 -37.12 -28.29 -26.54
N PRO A 97 -36.33 -29.19 -25.88
CA PRO A 97 -36.67 -29.91 -24.64
C PRO A 97 -35.61 -30.08 -23.54
N ALA A 98 -36.15 -30.51 -22.39
CA ALA A 98 -35.49 -30.88 -21.15
C ALA A 98 -34.74 -32.21 -21.26
N LEU A 99 -33.60 -32.30 -20.56
CA LEU A 99 -32.95 -33.56 -20.22
C LEU A 99 -32.74 -33.61 -18.70
N SER A 100 -33.10 -34.77 -18.17
CA SER A 100 -33.21 -35.15 -16.76
C SER A 100 -31.86 -35.16 -16.02
N MET A 101 -31.84 -34.63 -14.80
CA MET A 101 -30.77 -34.86 -13.83
C MET A 101 -30.82 -36.29 -13.28
N THR A 102 -29.81 -37.08 -13.60
CA THR A 102 -29.46 -38.30 -12.87
C THR A 102 -28.48 -37.94 -11.74
N GLN A 103 -28.87 -38.28 -10.51
CA GLN A 103 -27.99 -38.25 -9.33
C GLN A 103 -26.90 -39.31 -9.49
N PHE A 104 -25.63 -38.91 -9.44
CA PHE A 104 -24.51 -39.82 -9.23
C PHE A 104 -23.79 -39.44 -7.94
N THR A 105 -24.04 -40.23 -6.91
CA THR A 105 -23.19 -40.35 -5.70
C THR A 105 -21.89 -41.07 -6.07
N PRO A 106 -20.69 -40.54 -5.77
CA PRO A 106 -19.47 -41.32 -5.88
C PRO A 106 -19.33 -42.26 -4.66
N GLN A 107 -19.35 -43.57 -4.92
CA GLN A 107 -18.97 -44.61 -3.96
C GLN A 107 -17.45 -44.69 -3.82
N LEU A 108 -16.95 -44.68 -2.57
CA LEU A 108 -15.58 -45.04 -2.21
C LEU A 108 -15.37 -46.56 -2.34
N PRO A 109 -14.19 -47.04 -2.78
CA PRO A 109 -13.88 -48.47 -2.79
C PRO A 109 -13.63 -49.02 -1.37
N PRO A 110 -13.93 -50.31 -1.11
CA PRO A 110 -13.93 -50.87 0.23
C PRO A 110 -12.51 -51.12 0.79
N PHE A 111 -12.35 -50.80 2.07
CA PHE A 111 -11.18 -51.15 2.89
C PHE A 111 -10.98 -52.67 2.95
N HIS A 112 -9.80 -53.15 2.56
CA HIS A 112 -9.37 -54.50 2.87
C HIS A 112 -9.03 -54.61 4.36
N GLN A 113 -9.76 -55.49 5.05
CA GLN A 113 -9.49 -55.95 6.40
C GLN A 113 -8.15 -56.71 6.44
N ILE A 114 -7.23 -56.27 7.30
CA ILE A 114 -6.04 -57.05 7.68
C ILE A 114 -6.24 -57.57 9.10
N THR A 115 -6.23 -58.90 9.22
CA THR A 115 -6.33 -59.72 10.42
C THR A 115 -5.08 -59.56 11.32
N PRO A 116 -5.20 -59.56 12.66
CA PRO A 116 -4.06 -59.38 13.57
C PRO A 116 -3.49 -60.72 14.08
N LEU A 117 -2.16 -60.88 14.13
CA LEU A 117 -1.46 -61.95 14.88
C LEU A 117 0.08 -61.69 14.89
N PRO A 118 0.85 -62.20 15.88
CA PRO A 118 0.93 -61.76 17.27
C PRO A 118 2.34 -61.20 17.65
N ASN A 119 2.43 -60.53 18.81
CA ASN A 119 3.67 -60.05 19.43
C ASN A 119 4.72 -61.16 19.68
N PRO A 120 6.02 -60.82 19.59
CA PRO A 120 7.05 -61.43 20.42
C PRO A 120 7.71 -60.44 21.38
N THR A 121 7.89 -60.90 22.62
CA THR A 121 8.52 -60.23 23.75
C THR A 121 10.05 -60.21 23.70
N MET A 122 10.61 -59.04 24.03
CA MET A 122 11.91 -58.68 24.66
C MET A 122 13.25 -59.21 24.12
N ASN A 123 14.19 -58.27 23.90
CA ASN A 123 15.46 -58.30 24.63
C ASN A 123 16.02 -56.87 24.89
N LYS A 124 16.44 -56.62 26.13
CA LYS A 124 17.15 -55.42 26.60
C LYS A 124 18.64 -55.74 26.65
N ASN A 125 19.47 -54.90 26.03
CA ASN A 125 20.80 -54.41 26.48
C ASN A 125 21.77 -54.23 25.31
N GLN A 126 22.14 -52.97 25.01
CA GLN A 126 23.51 -52.43 24.84
C GLN A 126 23.52 -51.02 24.19
N ILE A 127 23.63 -50.01 25.07
CA ILE A 127 24.23 -48.63 25.07
C ILE A 127 25.03 -48.17 23.80
N PRO A 128 25.09 -46.88 23.36
CA PRO A 128 25.13 -45.63 24.17
C PRO A 128 24.18 -44.47 23.82
N ARG A 129 24.04 -43.62 24.84
CA ARG A 129 23.17 -42.45 25.00
C ARG A 129 23.39 -41.35 23.95
N THR A 130 22.39 -41.15 23.11
CA THR A 130 22.12 -39.86 22.46
C THR A 130 21.16 -39.05 23.32
N ARG A 131 21.40 -37.74 23.38
CA ARG A 131 20.70 -36.74 24.21
C ARG A 131 19.19 -36.72 23.86
N PRO A 132 18.27 -36.66 24.83
CA PRO A 132 16.83 -36.69 24.53
C PRO A 132 16.39 -35.40 23.84
N TRP A 133 15.56 -35.57 22.81
CA TRP A 133 14.72 -34.54 22.22
C TRP A 133 13.90 -33.80 23.30
N PRO A 134 13.63 -32.49 23.16
CA PRO A 134 12.53 -31.89 23.90
C PRO A 134 11.22 -32.48 23.35
N ALA A 135 10.67 -33.43 24.11
CA ALA A 135 9.36 -34.00 23.87
C ALA A 135 8.29 -32.92 24.04
N GLY A 136 7.39 -32.82 23.07
CA GLY A 136 6.14 -32.07 23.23
C GLY A 136 5.55 -31.55 21.93
N PHE A 137 5.03 -32.44 21.08
CA PHE A 137 3.82 -32.05 20.36
C PHE A 137 2.74 -31.72 21.40
N PRO A 138 2.01 -30.61 21.26
CA PRO A 138 1.08 -30.19 22.28
C PRO A 138 -0.06 -31.22 22.43
N THR A 139 -0.27 -31.69 23.65
CA THR A 139 -1.35 -32.63 24.00
C THR A 139 -2.74 -32.07 23.68
N SER A 140 -3.73 -32.95 23.52
CA SER A 140 -5.13 -32.73 23.13
C SER A 140 -5.91 -31.57 23.79
N LYS A 141 -5.39 -30.91 24.83
CA LYS A 141 -5.98 -29.71 25.44
C LYS A 141 -5.45 -28.39 24.88
N ALA A 142 -4.37 -28.41 24.11
CA ALA A 142 -3.85 -27.27 23.34
C ALA A 142 -4.41 -27.24 21.90
N LEU A 143 -5.09 -28.31 21.47
CA LEU A 143 -5.76 -28.42 20.18
C LEU A 143 -7.02 -27.52 20.05
N THR A 144 -7.44 -26.83 21.11
CA THR A 144 -8.61 -25.93 21.07
C THR A 144 -8.26 -24.48 20.74
N ASN A 145 -6.98 -24.15 20.48
CA ASN A 145 -6.53 -22.77 20.23
C ASN A 145 -5.61 -22.62 19.00
N PHE A 146 -5.75 -23.46 17.96
CA PHE A 146 -5.02 -23.26 16.69
C PHE A 146 -5.38 -21.98 15.92
N GLY A 147 -6.42 -21.26 16.36
CA GLY A 147 -6.75 -19.93 15.84
C GLY A 147 -5.95 -18.79 16.46
N ASP A 148 -5.04 -19.06 17.40
CA ASP A 148 -4.18 -18.03 17.99
C ASP A 148 -3.09 -17.63 16.99
N ALA A 149 -2.96 -16.33 16.73
CA ALA A 149 -1.96 -15.75 15.81
C ALA A 149 -0.54 -16.22 16.16
N ASN A 150 -0.24 -16.37 17.46
CA ASN A 150 1.06 -16.85 17.94
C ASN A 150 1.36 -18.29 17.48
N CYS A 151 0.34 -19.15 17.42
CA CYS A 151 0.51 -20.53 16.96
C CYS A 151 0.79 -20.56 15.45
N MET A 152 0.08 -19.76 14.67
CA MET A 152 0.32 -19.64 13.23
C MET A 152 1.71 -19.08 12.93
N GLU A 153 2.14 -18.02 13.63
CA GLU A 153 3.49 -17.47 13.50
C GLU A 153 4.56 -18.53 13.78
N GLN A 154 4.42 -19.29 14.87
CA GLN A 154 5.38 -20.35 15.21
C GLN A 154 5.46 -21.44 14.13
N LEU A 155 4.32 -21.89 13.61
CA LEU A 155 4.29 -22.86 12.51
C LEU A 155 4.97 -22.30 11.26
N LEU A 156 4.69 -21.05 10.89
CA LEU A 156 5.34 -20.38 9.75
C LEU A 156 6.86 -20.26 9.94
N VAL A 157 7.31 -19.88 11.13
CA VAL A 157 8.73 -19.82 11.49
C VAL A 157 9.41 -21.19 11.41
N HIS A 158 8.76 -22.24 11.95
CA HIS A 158 9.30 -23.60 11.87
C HIS A 158 9.35 -24.10 10.43
N CYS A 159 8.35 -23.77 9.61
CA CYS A 159 8.36 -24.08 8.19
C CYS A 159 9.52 -23.39 7.45
N ALA A 160 9.73 -22.09 7.70
CA ALA A 160 10.83 -21.34 7.11
C ALA A 160 12.19 -21.96 7.47
N ASN A 161 12.40 -22.33 8.74
CA ASN A 161 13.63 -23.00 9.17
C ASN A 161 13.80 -24.36 8.50
N ALA A 162 12.75 -25.18 8.43
CA ALA A 162 12.78 -26.49 7.76
C ALA A 162 13.15 -26.36 6.27
N ILE A 163 12.61 -25.35 5.57
CA ILE A 163 12.97 -25.03 4.18
C ILE A 163 14.45 -24.64 4.09
N GLN A 164 14.96 -23.77 4.97
CA GLN A 164 16.37 -23.36 4.97
C GLN A 164 17.34 -24.51 5.26
N THR A 165 16.99 -25.42 6.16
CA THR A 165 17.80 -26.60 6.48
C THR A 165 17.60 -27.75 5.50
N ASN A 166 16.77 -27.55 4.46
CA ASN A 166 16.41 -28.55 3.47
C ASN A 166 15.78 -29.83 4.09
N ASP A 167 15.06 -29.68 5.21
CA ASP A 167 14.26 -30.75 5.81
C ASP A 167 12.90 -30.84 5.13
N VAL A 168 12.88 -31.55 4.01
CA VAL A 168 11.72 -31.68 3.12
C VAL A 168 10.53 -32.31 3.84
N THR A 169 10.76 -33.33 4.68
CA THR A 169 9.69 -34.04 5.37
C THR A 169 9.02 -33.16 6.40
N LEU A 170 9.80 -32.45 7.22
CA LEU A 170 9.25 -31.52 8.20
C LEU A 170 8.54 -30.35 7.52
N ALA A 171 9.13 -29.77 6.47
CA ALA A 171 8.51 -28.69 5.70
C ALA A 171 7.15 -29.12 5.13
N GLN A 172 7.06 -30.30 4.50
CA GLN A 172 5.81 -30.84 3.98
C GLN A 172 4.73 -31.04 5.06
N GLN A 173 5.12 -31.58 6.22
CA GLN A 173 4.19 -31.78 7.33
C GLN A 173 3.64 -30.44 7.85
N ILE A 174 4.50 -29.43 8.04
CA ILE A 174 4.08 -28.13 8.53
C ILE A 174 3.22 -27.40 7.49
N LEU A 175 3.61 -27.43 6.21
CA LEU A 175 2.82 -26.84 5.12
C LEU A 175 1.42 -27.48 5.04
N TRP A 176 1.33 -28.81 5.22
CA TRP A 176 0.04 -29.49 5.28
C TRP A 176 -0.81 -29.01 6.45
N VAL A 177 -0.24 -28.88 7.65
CA VAL A 177 -0.96 -28.35 8.82
C VAL A 177 -1.45 -26.93 8.55
N LEU A 178 -0.56 -26.05 8.08
CA LEU A 178 -0.88 -24.66 7.76
C LEU A 178 -2.01 -24.56 6.74
N ASN A 179 -1.99 -25.38 5.68
CA ASN A 179 -3.03 -25.39 4.66
C ASN A 179 -4.43 -25.76 5.21
N ASN A 180 -4.50 -26.47 6.34
CA ASN A 180 -5.77 -26.83 6.98
C ASN A 180 -6.26 -25.78 8.00
N ILE A 181 -5.39 -24.90 8.50
CA ILE A 181 -5.75 -23.91 9.55
C ILE A 181 -5.77 -22.46 9.04
N ALA A 182 -5.00 -22.13 8.00
CA ALA A 182 -4.82 -20.79 7.46
C ALA A 182 -5.75 -20.54 6.25
N SER A 183 -7.05 -20.39 6.53
CA SER A 183 -8.06 -20.17 5.50
C SER A 183 -7.90 -18.78 4.84
N PRO A 184 -7.85 -18.70 3.49
CA PRO A 184 -7.79 -17.42 2.77
C PRO A 184 -9.10 -16.61 2.85
N ASP A 185 -10.20 -17.23 3.30
CA ASP A 185 -11.50 -16.57 3.53
C ASP A 185 -11.83 -16.45 5.04
N GLY A 186 -10.86 -16.77 5.90
CA GLY A 186 -11.00 -16.84 7.35
C GLY A 186 -11.08 -15.48 8.05
N ASP A 187 -10.68 -15.42 9.32
CA ASP A 187 -10.39 -14.15 10.00
C ASP A 187 -9.05 -13.53 9.56
N SER A 188 -8.73 -12.33 10.03
CA SER A 188 -7.50 -11.60 9.69
C SER A 188 -6.23 -12.40 9.90
N ASN A 189 -6.12 -13.16 11.00
CA ASN A 189 -4.94 -13.96 11.29
C ASN A 189 -4.83 -15.15 10.34
N GLN A 190 -5.95 -15.82 10.04
CA GLN A 190 -5.98 -16.92 9.07
C GLN A 190 -5.58 -16.47 7.68
N ARG A 191 -6.09 -15.32 7.22
CA ARG A 191 -5.77 -14.78 5.89
C ARG A 191 -4.31 -14.33 5.80
N LEU A 192 -3.80 -13.65 6.84
CA LEU A 192 -2.38 -13.32 6.94
C LEU A 192 -1.51 -14.57 6.85
N ALA A 193 -1.81 -15.59 7.67
CA ALA A 193 -1.07 -16.84 7.66
C ALA A 193 -1.16 -17.57 6.31
N SER A 194 -2.29 -17.47 5.62
CA SER A 194 -2.50 -18.03 4.28
C SER A 194 -1.54 -17.38 3.26
N SER A 195 -1.36 -16.07 3.35
CA SER A 195 -0.45 -15.32 2.49
C SER A 195 1.02 -15.67 2.74
N PHE A 196 1.42 -15.85 4.00
CA PHE A 196 2.76 -16.35 4.34
C PHE A 196 2.97 -17.81 3.90
N LEU A 197 1.96 -18.67 4.07
CA LEU A 197 1.99 -20.05 3.59
C LEU A 197 2.23 -20.10 2.07
N ARG A 198 1.52 -19.26 1.32
CA ARG A 198 1.68 -19.13 -0.13
C ARG A 198 3.10 -18.70 -0.50
N ALA A 199 3.63 -17.68 0.17
CA ALA A 199 5.00 -17.21 -0.05
C ALA A 199 6.07 -18.26 0.30
N LEU A 200 5.91 -19.01 1.40
CA LEU A 200 6.81 -20.12 1.75
C LEU A 200 6.74 -21.27 0.74
N THR A 201 5.56 -21.52 0.19
CA THR A 201 5.36 -22.52 -0.87
C THR A 201 6.07 -22.09 -2.16
N ALA A 202 5.91 -20.83 -2.57
CA ALA A 202 6.64 -20.26 -3.71
C ALA A 202 8.16 -20.35 -3.51
N ARG A 203 8.66 -20.03 -2.31
CA ARG A 203 10.07 -20.19 -1.96
C ARG A 203 10.56 -21.63 -2.12
N ALA A 204 9.83 -22.59 -1.53
CA ALA A 204 10.21 -24.00 -1.55
C ALA A 204 10.22 -24.59 -2.97
N ALA A 205 9.39 -24.03 -3.86
CA ALA A 205 9.40 -24.34 -5.29
C ALA A 205 10.68 -23.82 -5.97
N GLN A 206 11.07 -22.56 -5.71
CA GLN A 206 12.26 -21.92 -6.30
C GLN A 206 13.57 -22.58 -5.83
N THR A 207 13.66 -23.01 -4.56
CA THR A 207 14.86 -23.66 -4.01
C THR A 207 14.97 -25.14 -4.35
N GLY A 208 13.94 -25.74 -4.96
CA GLY A 208 13.90 -27.17 -5.29
C GLY A 208 13.73 -28.10 -4.08
N THR A 209 13.52 -27.55 -2.88
CA THR A 209 13.35 -28.28 -1.62
C THR A 209 12.09 -29.16 -1.63
N CYS A 210 11.05 -28.79 -2.38
CA CYS A 210 9.79 -29.55 -2.42
C CYS A 210 9.24 -29.76 -3.85
N LYS A 211 9.95 -30.51 -4.71
CA LYS A 211 9.49 -30.86 -6.07
C LYS A 211 8.10 -31.52 -6.10
N MET A 212 7.74 -32.26 -5.06
CA MET A 212 6.40 -32.86 -4.91
C MET A 212 5.30 -31.83 -4.64
N LEU A 213 5.58 -30.73 -3.94
CA LEU A 213 4.58 -29.68 -3.69
C LEU A 213 4.33 -28.83 -4.93
N VAL A 214 5.34 -28.63 -5.78
CA VAL A 214 5.17 -28.01 -7.11
C VAL A 214 4.18 -28.82 -7.94
N ALA A 215 4.35 -30.15 -7.98
CA ALA A 215 3.42 -31.03 -8.67
C ALA A 215 2.02 -31.01 -8.05
N VAL A 216 1.88 -30.93 -6.72
CA VAL A 216 0.55 -30.86 -6.07
C VAL A 216 -0.13 -29.51 -6.28
N ALA A 217 0.63 -28.40 -6.30
CA ALA A 217 0.13 -27.06 -6.64
C ALA A 217 -0.31 -26.97 -8.13
N ASP A 218 0.39 -27.66 -9.03
CA ASP A 218 0.02 -27.76 -10.45
C ASP A 218 -1.30 -28.52 -10.68
N HIS A 219 -1.62 -29.52 -9.85
CA HIS A 219 -2.86 -30.31 -10.01
C HIS A 219 -4.10 -29.62 -9.42
N SER A 220 -3.95 -28.60 -8.57
CA SER A 220 -5.05 -27.87 -7.92
C SER A 220 -5.47 -26.55 -8.58
N ARG A 221 -4.88 -26.16 -9.72
CA ARG A 221 -5.05 -24.80 -10.32
C ARG A 221 -4.76 -23.66 -9.33
N THR A 222 -3.84 -23.84 -8.39
CA THR A 222 -3.31 -22.70 -7.63
C THR A 222 -2.34 -21.98 -8.56
N ASN A 223 -2.85 -21.01 -9.33
CA ASN A 223 -2.00 -20.06 -10.03
C ASN A 223 -1.17 -19.38 -8.93
N LEU A 224 0.10 -19.78 -8.77
CA LEU A 224 0.99 -19.19 -7.76
C LEU A 224 1.24 -17.70 -8.05
N SER A 225 0.93 -17.25 -9.27
CA SER A 225 0.91 -15.84 -9.65
C SER A 225 -0.13 -15.07 -8.84
N ILE A 226 0.32 -14.04 -8.14
CA ILE A 226 -0.56 -13.02 -7.57
C ILE A 226 -1.12 -12.20 -8.74
N ASP A 227 -2.43 -12.21 -8.89
CA ASP A 227 -3.11 -11.31 -9.81
C ASP A 227 -3.34 -9.98 -9.09
N THR A 228 -2.43 -9.02 -9.29
CA THR A 228 -2.54 -7.67 -8.74
C THR A 228 -3.46 -6.83 -9.61
N HIS A 229 -4.37 -6.09 -9.00
CA HIS A 229 -5.34 -5.29 -9.73
C HIS A 229 -4.67 -4.06 -10.34
N LYS A 230 -4.93 -3.81 -11.62
CA LYS A 230 -4.60 -2.54 -12.26
C LYS A 230 -5.74 -1.57 -12.04
N PHE A 231 -5.52 -0.58 -11.19
CA PHE A 231 -6.50 0.40 -10.80
C PHE A 231 -6.70 1.44 -11.91
N SER A 232 -7.95 1.80 -12.21
CA SER A 232 -8.24 3.11 -12.80
C SER A 232 -7.93 4.23 -11.80
N VAL A 233 -7.81 5.48 -12.26
CA VAL A 233 -7.61 6.66 -11.36
C VAL A 233 -8.67 6.71 -10.25
N ILE A 234 -9.92 6.35 -10.57
CA ILE A 234 -11.03 6.38 -9.61
C ILE A 234 -10.87 5.29 -8.55
N GLU A 235 -10.51 4.08 -8.97
CA GLU A 235 -10.31 2.98 -8.05
C GLU A 235 -9.08 3.21 -7.17
N LEU A 236 -7.99 3.76 -7.73
CA LEU A 236 -6.80 4.11 -6.96
C LEU A 236 -7.08 5.22 -5.94
N ALA A 237 -7.87 6.24 -6.32
CA ALA A 237 -8.33 7.25 -5.37
C ALA A 237 -9.13 6.62 -4.21
N ASN A 238 -10.05 5.70 -4.51
CA ASN A 238 -10.81 4.98 -3.47
C ASN A 238 -9.92 4.08 -2.62
N PHE A 239 -8.87 3.47 -3.20
CA PHE A 239 -7.89 2.67 -2.48
C PHE A 239 -7.11 3.53 -1.48
N VAL A 240 -6.64 4.70 -1.92
CA VAL A 240 -5.93 5.69 -1.09
C VAL A 240 -6.83 6.23 0.02
N ASP A 241 -8.09 6.51 -0.28
CA ASP A 241 -9.05 7.09 0.68
C ASP A 241 -9.66 6.06 1.64
N LEU A 242 -9.43 4.76 1.44
CA LEU A 242 -10.01 3.71 2.27
C LEU A 242 -9.52 3.77 3.73
N THR A 243 -8.25 4.09 3.92
CA THR A 243 -7.60 4.17 5.24
C THR A 243 -6.67 5.38 5.25
N PRO A 244 -6.32 5.95 6.42
CA PRO A 244 -5.40 7.07 6.49
C PRO A 244 -3.96 6.69 6.18
N TRP A 245 -3.65 5.44 5.78
CA TRP A 245 -2.29 4.96 5.51
C TRP A 245 -1.50 5.89 4.58
N HIS A 246 -2.10 6.30 3.47
CA HIS A 246 -1.50 7.24 2.52
C HIS A 246 -1.89 8.69 2.82
N ARG A 247 -3.15 8.96 3.19
CA ARG A 247 -3.63 10.33 3.48
C ARG A 247 -2.87 11.00 4.62
N PHE A 248 -2.41 10.23 5.62
CA PHE A 248 -1.51 10.69 6.67
C PHE A 248 -0.24 11.31 6.08
N GLY A 249 0.45 10.55 5.24
CA GLY A 249 1.67 10.99 4.57
C GLY A 249 1.43 12.24 3.73
N PHE A 250 0.35 12.23 2.94
CA PHE A 250 -0.02 13.36 2.09
C PHE A 250 -0.27 14.63 2.89
N THR A 251 -1.03 14.54 3.97
CA THR A 251 -1.40 15.70 4.80
C THR A 251 -0.15 16.28 5.47
N ALA A 252 0.68 15.42 6.07
CA ALA A 252 1.95 15.83 6.67
C ALA A 252 2.90 16.48 5.66
N ALA A 253 3.09 15.83 4.51
CA ALA A 253 3.95 16.31 3.44
C ALA A 253 3.48 17.65 2.90
N ASN A 254 2.18 17.79 2.60
CA ASN A 254 1.63 19.02 2.08
C ASN A 254 1.82 20.18 3.05
N ALA A 255 1.58 19.97 4.35
CA ALA A 255 1.76 21.01 5.36
C ALA A 255 3.22 21.48 5.42
N ALA A 256 4.18 20.55 5.46
CA ALA A 256 5.61 20.88 5.45
C ALA A 256 6.07 21.56 4.14
N VAL A 257 5.54 21.13 2.98
CA VAL A 257 5.83 21.78 1.70
C VAL A 257 5.30 23.20 1.66
N LEU A 258 4.07 23.44 2.12
CA LEU A 258 3.49 24.79 2.15
C LEU A 258 4.26 25.74 3.06
N GLU A 259 4.74 25.27 4.21
CA GLU A 259 5.60 26.04 5.11
C GLU A 259 6.96 26.33 4.46
N ALA A 260 7.63 25.31 3.89
CA ALA A 260 8.97 25.46 3.32
C ALA A 260 9.02 26.29 2.02
N THR A 261 7.89 26.42 1.33
CA THR A 261 7.79 27.11 0.03
C THR A 261 7.10 28.46 0.11
N GLU A 262 6.84 28.96 1.33
CA GLU A 262 6.27 30.28 1.53
C GLU A 262 7.15 31.38 0.90
N GLY A 263 6.52 32.26 0.12
CA GLY A 263 7.20 33.36 -0.56
C GLY A 263 7.91 33.00 -1.88
N PHE A 264 7.95 31.72 -2.26
CA PHE A 264 8.49 31.31 -3.56
C PHE A 264 7.49 31.52 -4.69
N SER A 265 7.97 32.04 -5.81
CA SER A 265 7.16 32.28 -7.03
C SER A 265 6.99 31.03 -7.89
N VAL A 266 7.90 30.07 -7.73
CA VAL A 266 7.92 28.79 -8.44
C VAL A 266 8.18 27.68 -7.43
N ILE A 267 7.39 26.61 -7.50
CA ILE A 267 7.58 25.41 -6.68
C ILE A 267 7.85 24.24 -7.63
N HIS A 268 9.09 23.74 -7.63
CA HIS A 268 9.49 22.54 -8.37
C HIS A 268 9.44 21.33 -7.45
N ILE A 269 8.45 20.47 -7.67
CA ILE A 269 8.24 19.23 -6.94
C ILE A 269 8.80 18.07 -7.76
N VAL A 270 9.71 17.31 -7.16
CA VAL A 270 10.14 16.01 -7.65
C VAL A 270 9.40 14.95 -6.83
N ASP A 271 8.42 14.29 -7.45
CA ASP A 271 7.57 13.29 -6.79
C ASP A 271 8.08 11.87 -7.05
N LEU A 272 8.54 11.23 -5.99
CA LEU A 272 8.95 9.83 -5.92
C LEU A 272 7.93 9.08 -5.06
N SER A 273 6.79 8.72 -5.66
CA SER A 273 5.66 8.12 -4.96
C SER A 273 5.18 6.81 -5.59
N LEU A 274 4.77 5.85 -4.76
CA LEU A 274 4.08 4.62 -5.22
C LEU A 274 2.65 4.89 -5.70
N THR A 275 2.02 5.92 -5.18
CA THR A 275 0.59 6.21 -5.39
C THR A 275 0.36 7.13 -6.59
N HIS A 276 1.23 7.10 -7.60
CA HIS A 276 1.03 7.79 -8.88
C HIS A 276 0.48 9.22 -8.78
N CYS A 277 1.16 10.09 -8.03
CA CYS A 277 0.79 11.50 -7.83
C CYS A 277 -0.60 11.75 -7.20
N MET A 278 -1.26 10.77 -6.56
CA MET A 278 -2.55 10.99 -5.89
C MET A 278 -2.51 12.04 -4.76
N GLN A 279 -1.32 12.37 -4.24
CA GLN A 279 -1.10 13.48 -3.32
C GLN A 279 -1.31 14.85 -3.98
N ILE A 280 -0.84 15.02 -5.23
CA ILE A 280 -0.67 16.33 -5.88
C ILE A 280 -1.98 17.14 -5.98
N PRO A 281 -3.16 16.57 -6.30
CA PRO A 281 -4.41 17.32 -6.31
C PRO A 281 -4.73 18.00 -4.97
N THR A 282 -4.42 17.35 -3.84
CA THR A 282 -4.66 17.92 -2.51
C THR A 282 -3.70 19.06 -2.19
N LEU A 283 -2.45 18.98 -2.66
CA LEU A 283 -1.47 20.05 -2.54
C LEU A 283 -1.84 21.27 -3.40
N ILE A 284 -2.26 21.05 -4.64
CA ILE A 284 -2.74 22.12 -5.54
C ILE A 284 -3.90 22.87 -4.89
N ASP A 285 -4.86 22.15 -4.29
CA ASP A 285 -6.02 22.79 -3.64
C ASP A 285 -5.60 23.62 -2.41
N ALA A 286 -4.64 23.13 -1.63
CA ALA A 286 -4.10 23.85 -0.49
C ALA A 286 -3.33 25.12 -0.92
N ILE A 287 -2.51 25.03 -1.98
CA ILE A 287 -1.80 26.18 -2.56
C ILE A 287 -2.81 27.22 -3.07
N ALA A 288 -3.82 26.81 -3.83
CA ALA A 288 -4.84 27.70 -4.38
C ALA A 288 -5.66 28.40 -3.29
N SER A 289 -5.82 27.78 -2.12
CA SER A 289 -6.58 28.33 -1.00
C SER A 289 -5.78 29.30 -0.12
N ARG A 290 -4.44 29.18 -0.09
CA ARG A 290 -3.56 29.98 0.80
C ARG A 290 -3.00 31.24 0.15
N HIS A 291 -2.89 31.30 -1.18
CA HIS A 291 -2.20 32.39 -1.89
C HIS A 291 -3.15 33.25 -2.72
N GLU A 292 -3.06 34.58 -2.59
CA GLU A 292 -3.74 35.54 -3.48
C GLU A 292 -3.20 35.46 -4.92
N VAL A 293 -1.88 35.24 -5.06
CA VAL A 293 -1.19 34.97 -6.32
C VAL A 293 -0.53 33.60 -6.21
N THR A 294 -1.07 32.63 -6.94
CA THR A 294 -0.59 31.24 -6.89
C THR A 294 0.77 31.09 -7.58
N PRO A 295 1.73 30.35 -7.01
CA PRO A 295 3.01 30.06 -7.66
C PRO A 295 2.83 29.17 -8.89
N LEU A 296 3.82 29.21 -9.79
CA LEU A 296 3.96 28.20 -10.84
C LEU A 296 4.40 26.87 -10.22
N ILE A 297 3.65 25.79 -10.47
CA ILE A 297 4.05 24.44 -10.05
C ILE A 297 4.76 23.73 -11.20
N LYS A 298 5.98 23.27 -10.99
CA LYS A 298 6.66 22.32 -11.88
C LYS A 298 6.65 20.96 -11.20
N LEU A 299 5.99 19.96 -11.78
CA LEU A 299 5.99 18.59 -11.25
C LEU A 299 6.86 17.70 -12.13
N THR A 300 7.87 17.08 -11.54
CA THR A 300 8.73 16.08 -12.18
C THR A 300 8.53 14.72 -11.53
N VAL A 301 8.32 13.70 -12.34
CA VAL A 301 8.14 12.31 -11.91
C VAL A 301 9.12 11.40 -12.64
N ALA A 302 9.52 10.29 -12.01
CA ALA A 302 10.32 9.25 -12.67
C ALA A 302 9.40 8.19 -13.31
N ASP A 303 9.58 7.91 -14.60
CA ASP A 303 8.93 6.79 -15.32
C ASP A 303 9.94 5.67 -15.57
N ALA A 304 9.51 4.44 -15.30
CA ALA A 304 10.22 3.14 -15.24
C ALA A 304 10.25 2.51 -13.83
N THR A 305 9.74 3.16 -12.80
CA THR A 305 10.03 2.78 -11.39
C THR A 305 9.04 1.84 -10.75
N CYS A 306 7.77 1.78 -11.16
CA CYS A 306 6.77 1.03 -10.37
C CYS A 306 5.75 0.27 -11.20
N ARG A 307 5.99 0.02 -12.49
CA ARG A 307 4.98 -0.70 -13.29
C ARG A 307 4.69 -2.11 -12.76
N ASP A 308 5.65 -2.70 -12.04
CA ASP A 308 5.53 -4.04 -11.45
C ASP A 308 5.36 -3.99 -9.91
N ILE A 309 5.23 -2.80 -9.32
CA ILE A 309 5.06 -2.60 -7.87
C ILE A 309 3.65 -2.10 -7.61
N PRO A 310 2.83 -2.82 -6.83
CA PRO A 310 1.49 -2.36 -6.45
C PRO A 310 1.50 -1.12 -5.52
N PRO A 311 0.44 -0.29 -5.54
CA PRO A 311 -0.75 -0.39 -6.38
C PRO A 311 -0.47 0.05 -7.82
N MET A 312 -0.92 -0.73 -8.81
CA MET A 312 -0.64 -0.45 -10.22
C MET A 312 -1.71 0.45 -10.85
N LEU A 313 -1.32 1.47 -11.61
CA LEU A 313 -2.24 2.35 -12.33
C LEU A 313 -2.39 1.96 -13.81
N ASP A 314 -3.63 1.78 -14.26
CA ASP A 314 -4.01 1.58 -15.66
C ASP A 314 -4.18 2.93 -16.40
N LEU A 315 -3.13 3.75 -16.37
CA LEU A 315 -3.08 5.04 -17.06
C LEU A 315 -1.62 5.41 -17.37
N SER A 316 -1.37 5.94 -18.57
CA SER A 316 -0.05 6.46 -18.90
C SER A 316 0.26 7.74 -18.11
N TYR A 317 1.55 8.01 -17.86
CA TYR A 317 1.97 9.22 -17.16
C TYR A 317 1.71 10.49 -17.98
N ASP A 318 1.67 10.40 -19.31
CA ASP A 318 1.27 11.50 -20.19
C ASP A 318 -0.20 11.88 -19.98
N GLU A 319 -1.10 10.89 -19.92
CA GLU A 319 -2.52 11.11 -19.65
C GLU A 319 -2.76 11.58 -18.21
N LEU A 320 -2.02 11.04 -17.24
CA LEU A 320 -2.05 11.49 -15.85
C LEU A 320 -1.63 12.97 -15.75
N GLY A 321 -0.52 13.34 -16.39
CA GLY A 321 -0.02 14.71 -16.44
C GLY A 321 -1.03 15.67 -17.05
N ALA A 322 -1.67 15.30 -18.16
CA ALA A 322 -2.73 16.10 -18.77
C ALA A 322 -3.92 16.32 -17.84
N LYS A 323 -4.35 15.29 -17.09
CA LYS A 323 -5.42 15.41 -16.08
C LYS A 323 -5.03 16.35 -14.94
N LEU A 324 -3.80 16.23 -14.41
CA LEU A 324 -3.29 17.10 -13.34
C LEU A 324 -3.19 18.56 -13.78
N ILE A 325 -2.69 18.84 -14.98
CA ILE A 325 -2.62 20.19 -15.55
C ILE A 325 -4.02 20.81 -15.68
N ASN A 326 -5.01 20.04 -16.15
CA ASN A 326 -6.38 20.51 -16.25
C ASN A 326 -7.00 20.79 -14.87
N PHE A 327 -6.71 19.96 -13.87
CA PHE A 327 -7.14 20.20 -12.49
C PHE A 327 -6.48 21.45 -11.89
N ALA A 328 -5.16 21.62 -12.04
CA ALA A 328 -4.45 22.84 -11.64
C ALA A 328 -5.09 24.10 -12.26
N ARG A 329 -5.36 24.07 -13.57
CA ARG A 329 -6.04 25.17 -14.27
C ARG A 329 -7.41 25.48 -13.67
N SER A 330 -8.18 24.47 -13.28
CA SER A 330 -9.49 24.67 -12.63
C SER A 330 -9.41 25.36 -11.26
N ARG A 331 -8.24 25.31 -10.62
CA ARG A 331 -7.93 26.00 -9.37
C ARG A 331 -7.15 27.30 -9.57
N ASN A 332 -7.09 27.79 -10.82
CA ASN A 332 -6.31 28.96 -11.23
C ASN A 332 -4.80 28.84 -10.96
N VAL A 333 -4.28 27.62 -10.86
CA VAL A 333 -2.84 27.35 -10.69
C VAL A 333 -2.23 26.99 -12.04
N VAL A 334 -1.10 27.61 -12.36
CA VAL A 334 -0.32 27.24 -13.55
C VAL A 334 0.59 26.07 -13.19
N MET A 335 0.58 25.02 -14.02
CA MET A 335 1.34 23.80 -13.77
C MET A 335 2.05 23.31 -15.03
N GLU A 336 3.32 22.92 -14.86
CA GLU A 336 4.10 22.14 -15.81
C GLU A 336 4.26 20.71 -15.29
N PHE A 337 4.19 19.72 -16.18
CA PHE A 337 4.38 18.31 -15.85
C PHE A 337 5.49 17.71 -16.71
N ARG A 338 6.45 17.04 -16.08
CA ARG A 338 7.59 16.40 -16.74
C ARG A 338 7.79 14.99 -16.25
N VAL A 339 7.99 14.09 -17.20
CA VAL A 339 8.36 12.69 -16.93
C VAL A 339 9.84 12.51 -17.27
N VAL A 340 10.60 11.87 -16.39
CA VAL A 340 12.02 11.53 -16.60
C VAL A 340 12.18 10.02 -16.56
N SER A 341 12.80 9.45 -17.60
CA SER A 341 13.12 8.02 -17.63
C SER A 341 14.21 7.71 -16.60
N SER A 342 13.88 6.98 -15.55
CA SER A 342 14.79 6.65 -14.44
C SER A 342 14.23 5.50 -13.62
N THR A 343 15.08 4.70 -12.96
CA THR A 343 14.69 3.51 -12.18
C THR A 343 15.17 3.58 -10.74
N TYR A 344 14.47 2.94 -9.80
CA TYR A 344 14.95 2.83 -8.42
C TYR A 344 16.18 1.91 -8.32
N GLN A 345 16.35 0.98 -9.28
CA GLN A 345 17.41 -0.04 -9.25
C GLN A 345 18.82 0.57 -9.33
N ASP A 346 18.98 1.72 -9.99
CA ASP A 346 20.24 2.46 -10.08
C ASP A 346 20.29 3.67 -9.13
N GLY A 347 19.33 3.79 -8.21
CA GLY A 347 19.22 4.93 -7.32
C GLY A 347 18.78 6.20 -8.03
N PHE A 348 17.93 6.09 -9.05
CA PHE A 348 17.39 7.20 -9.83
C PHE A 348 18.45 8.06 -10.52
N ALA A 349 19.49 7.42 -11.07
CA ALA A 349 20.64 8.13 -11.63
C ALA A 349 20.24 9.11 -12.76
N GLY A 350 19.37 8.66 -13.67
CA GLY A 350 18.83 9.50 -14.76
C GLY A 350 18.05 10.72 -14.29
N LEU A 351 17.26 10.59 -13.21
CA LEU A 351 16.55 11.72 -12.59
C LEU A 351 17.52 12.73 -12.00
N ILE A 352 18.51 12.27 -11.23
CA ILE A 352 19.52 13.13 -10.61
C ILE A 352 20.27 13.92 -11.68
N GLU A 353 20.70 13.26 -12.76
CA GLU A 353 21.43 13.92 -13.84
C GLU A 353 20.57 14.99 -14.53
N GLN A 354 19.31 14.66 -14.82
CA GLN A 354 18.38 15.61 -15.43
C GLN A 354 18.18 16.86 -14.55
N LEU A 355 18.06 16.69 -13.23
CA LEU A 355 17.92 17.81 -12.28
C LEU A 355 19.19 18.67 -12.24
N ARG A 356 20.39 18.07 -12.26
CA ARG A 356 21.67 18.81 -12.31
C ARG A 356 21.79 19.65 -13.57
N VAL A 357 21.49 19.06 -14.73
CA VAL A 357 21.53 19.77 -16.02
C VAL A 357 20.55 20.94 -16.04
N GLN A 358 19.34 20.76 -15.48
CA GLN A 358 18.37 21.83 -15.35
C GLN A 358 18.90 22.98 -14.49
N GLN A 359 19.48 22.70 -13.32
CA GLN A 359 20.07 23.72 -12.45
C GLN A 359 21.21 24.49 -13.12
N GLN A 360 22.07 23.81 -13.89
CA GLN A 360 23.20 24.43 -14.59
C GLN A 360 22.78 25.39 -15.70
N HIS A 361 21.69 25.09 -16.44
CA HIS A 361 21.17 25.99 -17.47
C HIS A 361 20.74 27.36 -16.93
N PHE A 362 20.37 27.44 -15.65
CA PHE A 362 20.01 28.71 -14.99
C PHE A 362 21.21 29.54 -14.53
N VAL A 363 22.40 28.96 -14.39
CA VAL A 363 23.62 29.68 -13.98
C VAL A 363 24.13 30.62 -15.08
N TYR A 364 23.78 30.36 -16.35
CA TYR A 364 24.18 31.16 -17.51
C TYR A 364 23.09 32.13 -18.01
N ALA A 365 21.92 32.15 -17.37
CA ALA A 365 20.85 33.08 -17.72
C ALA A 365 21.13 34.48 -17.14
N ALA A 366 21.01 35.52 -17.96
CA ALA A 366 21.28 36.91 -17.59
C ALA A 366 20.16 37.57 -16.73
N GLU A 367 19.12 36.82 -16.38
CA GLU A 367 17.98 37.26 -15.57
C GLU A 367 18.20 36.87 -14.10
N PRO A 368 17.78 37.69 -13.12
CA PRO A 368 17.80 37.30 -11.71
C PRO A 368 17.01 36.01 -11.52
N ARG A 369 17.54 35.07 -10.71
CA ARG A 369 16.89 33.77 -10.48
C ARG A 369 15.43 34.00 -10.08
N PRO A 370 14.44 33.38 -10.75
CA PRO A 370 13.13 33.25 -10.13
C PRO A 370 13.33 32.61 -8.75
N CYS A 371 12.61 33.09 -7.75
CA CYS A 371 12.58 32.48 -6.43
C CYS A 371 11.88 31.12 -6.60
N GLU A 372 12.67 30.09 -6.91
CA GLU A 372 12.25 28.71 -7.16
C GLU A 372 12.64 27.83 -5.98
N ALA A 373 11.65 27.18 -5.37
CA ALA A 373 11.86 26.18 -4.34
C ALA A 373 11.94 24.79 -4.97
N LEU A 374 12.95 24.00 -4.58
CA LEU A 374 13.06 22.60 -4.97
C LEU A 374 12.59 21.71 -3.83
N VAL A 375 11.49 21.00 -4.05
CA VAL A 375 10.87 20.06 -3.13
C VAL A 375 11.14 18.63 -3.62
N ILE A 376 11.77 17.81 -2.78
CA ILE A 376 11.89 16.37 -3.06
C ILE A 376 10.87 15.63 -2.20
N ASN A 377 9.82 15.10 -2.83
CA ASN A 377 8.75 14.37 -2.14
C ASN A 377 8.95 12.87 -2.30
N CYS A 378 9.33 12.19 -1.23
CA CYS A 378 9.53 10.74 -1.22
C CYS A 378 8.43 10.06 -0.40
N HIS A 379 7.54 9.34 -1.07
CA HIS A 379 6.40 8.68 -0.43
C HIS A 379 6.38 7.18 -0.77
N MET A 380 6.80 6.35 0.19
CA MET A 380 6.82 4.88 0.12
C MET A 380 7.72 4.31 -0.98
N MET A 381 8.69 5.08 -1.50
CA MET A 381 9.48 4.70 -2.68
C MET A 381 10.94 4.31 -2.34
N LEU A 382 11.55 4.97 -1.36
CA LEU A 382 13.02 4.88 -1.21
C LEU A 382 13.50 3.50 -0.75
N HIS A 383 12.65 2.73 -0.09
CA HIS A 383 12.98 1.37 0.31
C HIS A 383 13.08 0.38 -0.87
N TYR A 384 12.67 0.73 -2.09
CA TYR A 384 12.94 -0.09 -3.27
C TYR A 384 14.36 0.08 -3.81
N ILE A 385 15.01 1.22 -3.52
CA ILE A 385 16.42 1.40 -3.90
C ILE A 385 17.25 0.29 -3.23
N PRO A 386 18.08 -0.47 -3.99
CA PRO A 386 18.93 -1.51 -3.45
C PRO A 386 19.73 -1.09 -2.19
N ASP A 387 19.73 -1.98 -1.19
CA ASP A 387 20.45 -1.78 0.07
C ASP A 387 21.89 -2.34 0.03
N GLU A 388 22.66 -2.15 1.11
CA GLU A 388 24.05 -2.67 1.26
C GLU A 388 24.15 -4.20 1.08
N SER A 389 23.05 -4.95 1.22
CA SER A 389 23.10 -6.42 1.17
C SER A 389 23.23 -6.98 -0.24
N LEU A 390 23.08 -6.14 -1.27
CA LEU A 390 23.09 -6.55 -2.68
C LEU A 390 24.43 -6.29 -3.38
N HIS A 391 25.32 -5.47 -2.80
CA HIS A 391 26.59 -5.16 -3.43
C HIS A 391 27.75 -5.03 -2.43
N ALA A 392 28.61 -6.05 -2.39
CA ALA A 392 30.04 -5.78 -2.36
C ALA A 392 30.41 -5.30 -3.79
N ILE A 393 30.34 -4.01 -4.06
CA ILE A 393 30.75 -3.45 -5.36
C ILE A 393 32.27 -3.67 -5.48
N PRO A 394 32.79 -4.34 -6.52
CA PRO A 394 34.22 -4.36 -6.80
C PRO A 394 34.73 -2.93 -7.02
N GLU A 395 35.87 -2.58 -6.41
CA GLU A 395 36.45 -1.22 -6.32
C GLU A 395 36.54 -0.43 -7.63
N THR A 396 36.41 -1.09 -8.79
CA THR A 396 36.53 -0.49 -10.12
C THR A 396 35.35 0.39 -10.55
N ASP A 397 34.14 0.20 -10.01
CA ASP A 397 32.94 0.97 -10.44
C ASP A 397 32.60 2.18 -9.54
N LEU A 398 33.21 2.30 -8.35
CA LEU A 398 33.01 3.48 -7.49
C LEU A 398 33.79 4.71 -8.00
N ALA A 399 34.89 4.47 -8.73
CA ALA A 399 35.77 5.50 -9.23
C ALA A 399 35.13 6.35 -10.35
N SER A 400 34.16 5.81 -11.09
CA SER A 400 33.43 6.54 -12.13
C SER A 400 32.36 7.48 -11.58
N LEU A 401 31.86 7.25 -10.35
CA LEU A 401 30.86 8.09 -9.68
C LEU A 401 31.45 9.22 -8.82
N LEU A 402 32.76 9.19 -8.56
CA LEU A 402 33.43 10.12 -7.62
C LEU A 402 34.57 10.96 -8.23
N TYR A 403 34.85 10.84 -9.53
CA TYR A 403 35.97 11.55 -10.14
C TYR A 403 35.55 12.88 -10.79
N ASP A 404 35.71 13.97 -10.05
CA ASP A 404 36.06 15.26 -10.63
C ASP A 404 37.35 15.76 -9.96
N SER A 405 38.17 16.42 -10.76
CA SER A 405 39.42 17.13 -10.47
C SER A 405 40.76 16.37 -10.43
N SER A 406 41.63 16.86 -11.31
CA SER A 406 42.99 16.46 -11.62
C SER A 406 44.01 16.99 -10.60
N SER A 407 44.58 16.11 -9.77
CA SER A 407 45.92 16.35 -9.20
C SER A 407 46.61 15.04 -8.78
N SER A 408 47.88 14.90 -9.17
CA SER A 408 48.68 13.67 -9.11
C SER A 408 49.34 13.39 -7.75
N SER A 409 48.92 14.06 -6.67
CA SER A 409 49.47 13.86 -5.32
C SER A 409 48.58 13.02 -4.39
N ALA A 410 47.35 12.67 -4.80
CA ALA A 410 46.40 11.90 -3.98
C ALA A 410 46.64 10.37 -3.96
N ALA A 411 47.41 9.84 -4.91
CA ALA A 411 47.61 8.39 -5.08
C ALA A 411 48.34 7.72 -3.89
N ALA A 412 49.23 8.45 -3.20
CA ALA A 412 49.96 7.93 -2.05
C ALA A 412 49.14 7.97 -0.73
N ALA A 413 48.17 8.89 -0.62
CA ALA A 413 47.24 8.93 0.51
C ALA A 413 46.19 7.80 0.41
N ALA A 414 45.82 7.42 -0.81
CA ALA A 414 44.87 6.33 -1.08
C ALA A 414 45.38 4.96 -0.59
N SER A 415 46.69 4.70 -0.62
CA SER A 415 47.27 3.41 -0.21
C SER A 415 47.24 3.18 1.30
N SER A 416 47.09 4.25 2.09
CA SER A 416 47.10 4.20 3.56
C SER A 416 45.69 4.17 4.18
N ALA A 417 44.65 4.38 3.37
CA ALA A 417 43.24 4.39 3.79
C ALA A 417 42.53 3.03 3.57
N VAL A 418 43.26 2.01 3.10
CA VAL A 418 42.73 0.71 2.61
C VAL A 418 42.24 -0.23 3.74
N SER A 419 42.17 0.20 5.00
CA SER A 419 41.65 -0.67 6.09
C SER A 419 40.24 -0.36 6.60
N VAL A 420 39.56 0.72 6.18
CA VAL A 420 38.15 0.98 6.53
C VAL A 420 37.45 1.88 5.50
N THR A 421 37.14 1.37 4.30
CA THR A 421 36.17 2.03 3.40
C THR A 421 34.84 1.31 3.49
N SER A 422 33.93 1.85 4.30
CA SER A 422 32.53 1.43 4.35
C SER A 422 31.92 1.61 2.95
N THR A 423 31.64 0.50 2.25
CA THR A 423 30.85 0.51 1.02
C THR A 423 29.52 1.22 1.29
N SER A 424 29.33 2.44 0.77
CA SER A 424 28.08 3.18 0.95
C SER A 424 26.99 2.49 0.13
N SER A 425 25.83 2.16 0.72
CA SER A 425 24.67 1.69 -0.06
C SER A 425 24.23 2.71 -1.10
N LEU A 426 23.53 2.22 -2.12
CA LEU A 426 22.92 3.03 -3.15
C LEU A 426 21.89 4.02 -2.57
N ARG A 427 21.15 3.62 -1.52
CA ARG A 427 20.31 4.54 -0.73
C ARG A 427 21.10 5.74 -0.21
N SER A 428 22.25 5.50 0.43
CA SER A 428 23.11 6.58 0.94
C SER A 428 23.71 7.44 -0.18
N LEU A 429 24.08 6.84 -1.33
CA LEU A 429 24.58 7.58 -2.49
C LEU A 429 23.50 8.46 -3.13
N PHE A 430 22.27 7.95 -3.21
CA PHE A 430 21.11 8.71 -3.68
C PHE A 430 20.85 9.92 -2.78
N LEU A 431 20.82 9.75 -1.46
CA LEU A 431 20.63 10.87 -0.52
C LEU A 431 21.75 11.91 -0.63
N LYS A 432 23.01 11.49 -0.77
CA LYS A 432 24.13 12.41 -1.03
C LYS A 432 23.96 13.16 -2.36
N SER A 433 23.45 12.49 -3.38
CA SER A 433 23.15 13.13 -4.67
C SER A 433 22.03 14.16 -4.57
N LEU A 434 20.96 13.86 -3.82
CA LEU A 434 19.91 14.82 -3.48
C LEU A 434 20.48 16.02 -2.71
N ARG A 435 21.36 15.79 -1.73
CA ARG A 435 22.00 16.88 -0.98
C ARG A 435 22.76 17.84 -1.89
N GLY A 436 23.40 17.33 -2.94
CA GLY A 436 24.13 18.11 -3.93
C GLY A 436 23.24 18.97 -4.85
N LEU A 437 21.92 18.69 -4.90
CA LEU A 437 20.95 19.54 -5.59
C LEU A 437 20.48 20.73 -4.73
N ASP A 438 20.90 20.79 -3.47
CA ASP A 438 20.53 21.83 -2.50
C ASP A 438 19.00 22.09 -2.43
N PRO A 439 18.18 21.05 -2.17
CA PRO A 439 16.73 21.18 -2.17
C PRO A 439 16.26 22.09 -1.02
N THR A 440 15.18 22.84 -1.25
CA THR A 440 14.52 23.64 -0.22
C THR A 440 13.98 22.76 0.90
N VAL A 441 13.40 21.60 0.58
CA VAL A 441 12.98 20.60 1.56
C VAL A 441 12.95 19.21 0.94
N VAL A 442 13.31 18.20 1.73
CA VAL A 442 13.09 16.78 1.41
C VAL A 442 12.05 16.23 2.37
N ILE A 443 10.97 15.70 1.83
CA ILE A 443 9.94 15.00 2.59
C ILE A 443 10.17 13.50 2.45
N LEU A 444 10.17 12.79 3.58
CA LEU A 444 10.24 11.34 3.61
C LEU A 444 9.08 10.77 4.41
N VAL A 445 8.23 10.03 3.71
CA VAL A 445 7.14 9.23 4.27
C VAL A 445 7.39 7.77 3.91
N ASP A 446 7.48 6.90 4.92
CA ASP A 446 7.66 5.47 4.71
C ASP A 446 7.02 4.63 5.83
N GLU A 447 6.92 3.34 5.60
CA GLU A 447 6.46 2.34 6.57
C GLU A 447 7.50 2.14 7.70
N ASP A 448 7.04 1.98 8.95
CA ASP A 448 7.93 1.80 10.11
C ASP A 448 8.10 0.31 10.47
N ALA A 449 8.85 -0.41 9.62
CA ALA A 449 9.14 -1.84 9.79
C ALA A 449 10.58 -2.18 9.37
N ASP A 450 11.15 -3.27 9.89
CA ASP A 450 12.45 -3.79 9.42
C ASP A 450 12.26 -5.09 8.62
N LEU A 451 12.25 -4.95 7.30
CA LEU A 451 12.18 -6.05 6.34
C LEU A 451 13.52 -6.29 5.63
N THR A 452 14.62 -5.73 6.14
CA THR A 452 15.93 -5.76 5.47
C THR A 452 16.72 -7.04 5.70
N SER A 453 16.44 -7.80 6.77
CA SER A 453 17.23 -8.96 7.18
C SER A 453 17.45 -9.99 6.06
N ASN A 454 18.69 -10.46 5.90
CA ASN A 454 19.01 -11.59 5.01
C ASN A 454 18.63 -12.96 5.61
N ASN A 455 18.28 -13.01 6.90
CA ASN A 455 17.82 -14.22 7.53
C ASN A 455 16.30 -14.36 7.33
N LEU A 456 15.87 -15.42 6.64
CA LEU A 456 14.46 -15.70 6.33
C LEU A 456 13.57 -15.70 7.58
N VAL A 457 14.00 -16.37 8.66
CA VAL A 457 13.22 -16.44 9.90
C VAL A 457 13.08 -15.07 10.54
N CYS A 458 14.15 -14.27 10.58
CA CYS A 458 14.10 -12.92 11.12
C CYS A 458 13.14 -12.04 10.33
N ARG A 459 13.26 -11.98 9.00
CA ARG A 459 12.36 -11.17 8.18
C ARG A 459 10.92 -11.68 8.17
N LEU A 460 10.69 -13.00 8.30
CA LEU A 460 9.35 -13.55 8.47
C LEU A 460 8.69 -13.05 9.75
N ARG A 461 9.40 -13.11 10.89
CA ARG A 461 8.87 -12.59 12.15
C ARG A 461 8.59 -11.10 12.07
N SER A 462 9.53 -10.31 11.53
CA SER A 462 9.32 -8.87 11.36
C SER A 462 8.11 -8.58 10.48
N ALA A 463 7.99 -9.27 9.34
CA ALA A 463 6.87 -9.10 8.42
C ALA A 463 5.54 -9.53 9.06
N PHE A 464 5.48 -10.64 9.79
CA PHE A 464 4.25 -11.10 10.45
C PHE A 464 3.80 -10.13 11.54
N ASN A 465 4.74 -9.61 12.33
CA ASN A 465 4.48 -8.63 13.39
C ASN A 465 4.07 -7.25 12.88
N TYR A 466 4.34 -6.94 11.61
CA TYR A 466 3.93 -5.68 10.98
C TYR A 466 2.65 -5.85 10.13
N LEU A 467 2.60 -6.86 9.28
CA LEU A 467 1.57 -7.02 8.25
C LEU A 467 0.24 -7.55 8.77
N TRP A 468 0.09 -7.87 10.06
CA TRP A 468 -1.24 -8.06 10.65
C TRP A 468 -2.08 -6.77 10.62
N ILE A 469 -1.44 -5.60 10.69
CA ILE A 469 -2.09 -4.29 10.72
C ILE A 469 -2.99 -4.11 9.49
N PRO A 470 -2.49 -4.21 8.25
CA PRO A 470 -3.33 -4.00 7.07
C PRO A 470 -4.44 -5.07 6.90
N TYR A 471 -4.26 -6.31 7.41
CA TYR A 471 -5.35 -7.29 7.41
C TYR A 471 -6.45 -6.96 8.43
N ASP A 472 -6.08 -6.44 9.60
CA ASP A 472 -7.00 -6.05 10.66
C ASP A 472 -7.74 -4.73 10.33
N THR A 473 -7.08 -3.79 9.67
CA THR A 473 -7.74 -2.58 9.15
C THR A 473 -8.75 -2.95 8.08
N VAL A 474 -8.38 -3.77 7.08
CA VAL A 474 -9.30 -4.19 6.01
C VAL A 474 -10.52 -4.94 6.55
N ASP A 475 -10.37 -5.78 7.59
CA ASP A 475 -11.52 -6.41 8.26
C ASP A 475 -12.46 -5.41 8.94
N THR A 476 -11.93 -4.27 9.36
CA THR A 476 -12.70 -3.17 9.97
C THR A 476 -13.45 -2.35 8.92
N PHE A 477 -12.84 -2.11 7.75
CA PHE A 477 -13.34 -1.15 6.75
C PHE A 477 -14.08 -1.78 5.57
N LEU A 478 -13.80 -3.04 5.23
CA LEU A 478 -14.32 -3.67 4.02
C LEU A 478 -15.18 -4.89 4.33
N PRO A 479 -16.33 -5.06 3.63
CA PRO A 479 -17.13 -6.26 3.76
C PRO A 479 -16.36 -7.52 3.32
N ARG A 480 -16.59 -8.62 4.04
CA ARG A 480 -16.11 -9.96 3.67
C ARG A 480 -16.57 -10.29 2.24
N GLY A 481 -15.65 -10.79 1.41
CA GLY A 481 -15.91 -11.18 0.03
C GLY A 481 -16.06 -10.02 -0.98
N SER A 482 -15.86 -8.77 -0.57
CA SER A 482 -15.86 -7.64 -1.52
C SER A 482 -14.62 -7.68 -2.45
N LYS A 483 -14.77 -7.22 -3.70
CA LYS A 483 -13.64 -7.13 -4.64
C LYS A 483 -12.57 -6.16 -4.18
N GLN A 484 -12.99 -5.04 -3.59
CA GLN A 484 -12.09 -4.02 -3.04
C GLN A 484 -11.15 -4.61 -1.99
N ARG A 485 -11.69 -5.50 -1.13
CA ARG A 485 -10.88 -6.22 -0.14
C ARG A 485 -9.88 -7.13 -0.82
N GLN A 486 -10.31 -7.90 -1.82
CA GLN A 486 -9.44 -8.81 -2.55
C GLN A 486 -8.29 -8.06 -3.23
N TRP A 487 -8.56 -6.90 -3.84
CA TRP A 487 -7.52 -6.05 -4.44
C TRP A 487 -6.53 -5.55 -3.40
N TYR A 488 -7.01 -5.04 -2.26
CA TYR A 488 -6.15 -4.56 -1.19
C TYR A 488 -5.30 -5.68 -0.57
N GLU A 489 -5.91 -6.83 -0.30
CA GLU A 489 -5.21 -8.00 0.25
C GLU A 489 -4.24 -8.61 -0.78
N ALA A 490 -4.49 -8.48 -2.09
CA ALA A 490 -3.57 -8.91 -3.15
C ALA A 490 -2.27 -8.09 -3.16
N ASP A 491 -2.34 -6.78 -2.94
CA ASP A 491 -1.16 -5.92 -2.85
C ASP A 491 -0.31 -6.28 -1.61
N ILE A 492 -0.96 -6.53 -0.46
CA ILE A 492 -0.25 -7.00 0.75
C ILE A 492 0.35 -8.40 0.51
N CYS A 493 -0.40 -9.28 -0.16
CA CYS A 493 0.07 -10.60 -0.56
C CYS A 493 1.34 -10.53 -1.42
N TRP A 494 1.41 -9.55 -2.31
CA TRP A 494 2.60 -9.31 -3.15
C TRP A 494 3.80 -8.89 -2.30
N LYS A 495 3.59 -7.97 -1.36
CA LYS A 495 4.64 -7.58 -0.40
C LYS A 495 5.17 -8.78 0.38
N ILE A 496 4.27 -9.61 0.95
CA ILE A 496 4.65 -10.82 1.71
C ILE A 496 5.46 -11.77 0.84
N GLU A 497 5.00 -12.04 -0.39
CA GLU A 497 5.71 -12.93 -1.30
C GLU A 497 7.09 -12.38 -1.67
N ASN A 498 7.20 -11.08 -1.96
CA ASN A 498 8.48 -10.47 -2.26
C ASN A 498 9.49 -10.62 -1.10
N VAL A 499 9.05 -10.33 0.13
CA VAL A 499 9.89 -10.41 1.34
C VAL A 499 10.33 -11.85 1.64
N ILE A 500 9.45 -12.83 1.43
CA ILE A 500 9.66 -14.21 1.90
C ILE A 500 10.23 -15.11 0.82
N ALA A 501 9.66 -15.07 -0.39
CA ALA A 501 10.02 -15.99 -1.46
C ALA A 501 11.35 -15.60 -2.13
N HIS A 502 11.52 -14.34 -2.48
CA HIS A 502 12.64 -13.88 -3.29
C HIS A 502 13.92 -13.62 -2.48
N GLU A 503 15.04 -13.52 -3.18
CA GLU A 503 16.37 -13.13 -2.67
C GLU A 503 17.08 -12.21 -3.67
N GLY A 504 18.22 -11.65 -3.26
CA GLY A 504 19.04 -10.84 -4.16
C GLY A 504 18.25 -9.67 -4.76
N ILE A 505 18.46 -9.42 -6.05
CA ILE A 505 17.83 -8.33 -6.81
C ILE A 505 16.33 -8.51 -7.03
N GLU A 506 15.80 -9.73 -6.90
CA GLU A 506 14.37 -10.00 -7.05
C GLU A 506 13.58 -9.61 -5.79
N ARG A 507 14.24 -9.59 -4.63
CA ARG A 507 13.66 -9.09 -3.38
C ARG A 507 13.85 -7.58 -3.30
N VAL A 508 12.79 -6.84 -3.57
CA VAL A 508 12.78 -5.37 -3.65
C VAL A 508 12.06 -4.70 -2.46
N GLU A 509 11.12 -5.38 -1.81
CA GLU A 509 10.38 -4.89 -0.64
C GLU A 509 11.29 -4.93 0.62
N ARG A 510 12.10 -3.89 0.80
CA ARG A 510 13.16 -3.82 1.83
C ARG A 510 12.99 -2.61 2.74
N VAL A 511 11.82 -2.53 3.36
CA VAL A 511 11.43 -1.47 4.30
C VAL A 511 12.46 -1.37 5.43
N GLU A 512 12.82 -0.13 5.76
CA GLU A 512 13.68 0.22 6.88
C GLU A 512 12.88 0.96 7.95
N PRO A 513 13.18 0.72 9.25
CA PRO A 513 12.52 1.45 10.31
C PRO A 513 12.93 2.92 10.28
N LYS A 514 12.07 3.78 10.83
CA LYS A 514 12.27 5.24 10.91
C LYS A 514 13.68 5.63 11.37
N SER A 515 14.18 4.98 12.43
CA SER A 515 15.49 5.28 13.02
C SER A 515 16.66 5.08 12.05
N ARG A 516 16.56 4.14 11.11
CA ARG A 516 17.60 3.90 10.11
C ARG A 516 17.55 4.96 9.02
N TRP A 517 16.36 5.33 8.55
CA TRP A 517 16.18 6.44 7.62
C TRP A 517 16.71 7.76 8.19
N GLU A 518 16.37 8.07 9.45
CA GLU A 518 16.90 9.22 10.18
C GLU A 518 18.44 9.25 10.18
N GLN A 519 19.08 8.11 10.49
CA GLN A 519 20.54 8.01 10.47
C GLN A 519 21.11 8.25 9.06
N ARG A 520 20.46 7.71 8.01
CA ARG A 520 20.88 7.91 6.62
C ARG A 520 20.78 9.37 6.19
N MET A 521 19.68 10.05 6.54
CA MET A 521 19.50 11.47 6.25
C MET A 521 20.57 12.33 6.94
N LYS A 522 20.81 12.09 8.23
CA LYS A 522 21.87 12.78 8.99
C LYS A 522 23.26 12.54 8.40
N ASN A 523 23.58 11.30 8.02
CA ASN A 523 24.85 10.95 7.37
C ASN A 523 25.01 11.56 5.96
N ALA A 524 23.92 11.94 5.31
CA ALA A 524 23.91 12.64 4.02
C ALA A 524 23.91 14.17 4.20
N ASN A 525 24.17 14.68 5.41
CA ASN A 525 24.19 16.11 5.76
C ASN A 525 22.82 16.79 5.57
N PHE A 526 21.76 16.11 5.98
CA PHE A 526 20.46 16.73 6.21
C PHE A 526 20.19 16.90 7.71
N GLN A 527 19.46 17.96 8.05
CA GLN A 527 18.94 18.22 9.38
C GLN A 527 17.42 18.04 9.37
N GLY A 528 16.88 17.30 10.33
CA GLY A 528 15.45 17.11 10.45
C GLY A 528 14.76 18.37 10.99
N VAL A 529 13.50 18.56 10.60
CA VAL A 529 12.67 19.68 11.06
C VAL A 529 11.41 19.13 11.67
N ALA A 530 11.11 19.58 12.88
CA ALA A 530 9.87 19.22 13.55
C ALA A 530 8.67 19.89 12.86
N PHE A 531 7.60 19.12 12.67
CA PHE A 531 6.33 19.65 12.20
C PHE A 531 5.75 20.67 13.18
N SER A 532 5.18 21.74 12.64
CA SER A 532 4.47 22.77 13.42
C SER A 532 3.21 22.21 14.10
N GLU A 533 2.70 22.93 15.11
CA GLU A 533 1.43 22.54 15.75
C GLU A 533 0.25 22.58 14.76
N ASP A 534 0.27 23.52 13.81
CA ASP A 534 -0.76 23.63 12.78
C ASP A 534 -0.72 22.43 11.82
N SER A 535 0.49 22.05 11.37
CA SER A 535 0.71 20.82 10.59
C SER A 535 0.18 19.59 11.33
N VAL A 536 0.48 19.46 12.63
CA VAL A 536 0.00 18.35 13.47
C VAL A 536 -1.52 18.38 13.64
N ALA A 537 -2.12 19.57 13.78
CA ALA A 537 -3.56 19.74 13.89
C ALA A 537 -4.29 19.35 12.60
N GLU A 538 -3.75 19.69 11.42
CA GLU A 538 -4.30 19.26 10.13
C GLU A 538 -4.31 17.73 10.00
N VAL A 539 -3.20 17.07 10.38
CA VAL A 539 -3.12 15.61 10.37
C VAL A 539 -4.13 14.99 11.35
N LYS A 540 -4.28 15.55 12.56
CA LYS A 540 -5.30 15.10 13.52
C LYS A 540 -6.72 15.25 12.97
N GLY A 541 -7.03 16.40 12.36
CA GLY A 541 -8.33 16.64 11.76
C GLY A 541 -8.67 15.63 10.65
N MET A 542 -7.68 15.26 9.82
CA MET A 542 -7.85 14.20 8.81
C MET A 542 -8.08 12.83 9.45
N LEU A 543 -7.38 12.51 10.56
CA LEU A 543 -7.60 11.24 11.26
C LEU A 543 -8.97 11.15 11.94
N ASP A 544 -9.53 12.27 12.40
CA ASP A 544 -10.88 12.33 12.99
C ASP A 544 -11.99 11.96 11.98
N GLU A 545 -11.71 12.03 10.67
CA GLU A 545 -12.61 11.54 9.61
C GLU A 545 -12.67 10.00 9.52
N HIS A 546 -11.72 9.30 10.15
CA HIS A 546 -11.57 7.84 10.05
C HIS A 546 -12.08 7.12 11.31
N ALA A 547 -12.31 5.79 11.19
CA ALA A 547 -12.84 5.01 12.30
C ALA A 547 -11.86 4.87 13.47
N ALA A 548 -12.42 4.55 14.65
CA ALA A 548 -11.67 4.32 15.87
C ALA A 548 -10.59 3.23 15.68
N GLY A 549 -9.37 3.52 16.15
CA GLY A 549 -8.21 2.62 16.06
C GLY A 549 -6.98 3.32 15.50
N TRP A 550 -7.17 4.32 14.64
CA TRP A 550 -6.09 5.18 14.18
C TRP A 550 -5.67 6.19 15.25
N GLY A 551 -4.38 6.48 15.32
CA GLY A 551 -3.84 7.48 16.23
C GLY A 551 -2.59 8.15 15.67
N LEU A 552 -2.26 9.31 16.24
CA LEU A 552 -1.06 10.08 15.91
C LEU A 552 -0.10 10.09 17.09
N LYS A 553 1.16 9.73 16.83
CA LYS A 553 2.26 9.84 17.79
C LYS A 553 3.28 10.86 17.27
N ARG A 554 3.84 11.67 18.16
CA ARG A 554 4.93 12.61 17.84
C ARG A 554 6.21 12.14 18.52
N GLU A 555 7.31 12.14 17.77
CA GLU A 555 8.65 11.78 18.26
C GLU A 555 9.69 12.70 17.62
N ASP A 556 10.16 13.69 18.38
CA ASP A 556 11.17 14.67 17.95
C ASP A 556 10.80 15.35 16.62
N GLU A 557 11.55 15.06 15.57
CA GLU A 557 11.41 15.58 14.19
C GLU A 557 10.40 14.79 13.34
N HIS A 558 9.76 13.77 13.92
CA HIS A 558 8.87 12.84 13.22
C HIS A 558 7.46 12.86 13.79
N ILE A 559 6.50 12.56 12.93
CA ILE A 559 5.16 12.15 13.32
C ILE A 559 4.88 10.75 12.77
N LEU A 560 4.10 9.97 13.51
CA LEU A 560 3.82 8.58 13.20
C LEU A 560 2.31 8.32 13.23
N LEU A 561 1.83 7.70 12.17
CA LEU A 561 0.53 7.04 12.14
C LEU A 561 0.61 5.76 12.96
N THR A 562 -0.39 5.52 13.79
CA THR A 562 -0.51 4.32 14.60
C THR A 562 -1.85 3.63 14.39
N TRP A 563 -1.87 2.31 14.48
CA TRP A 563 -3.07 1.49 14.51
C TRP A 563 -3.10 0.68 15.80
N LYS A 564 -4.12 0.90 16.64
CA LYS A 564 -4.24 0.29 17.97
C LYS A 564 -2.97 0.45 18.82
N GLY A 565 -2.27 1.57 18.65
CA GLY A 565 -1.01 1.90 19.35
C GLY A 565 0.27 1.37 18.71
N HIS A 566 0.19 0.58 17.63
CA HIS A 566 1.35 0.12 16.87
C HIS A 566 1.72 1.10 15.77
N ASN A 567 3.01 1.41 15.60
CA ASN A 567 3.49 2.27 14.52
C ASN A 567 3.18 1.64 13.15
N VAL A 568 2.82 2.49 12.18
CA VAL A 568 2.46 2.07 10.81
C VAL A 568 3.32 2.82 9.80
N VAL A 569 3.13 4.14 9.72
CA VAL A 569 3.80 5.03 8.76
C VAL A 569 4.42 6.17 9.55
N PHE A 570 5.63 6.57 9.20
CA PHE A 570 6.22 7.80 9.70
C PHE A 570 6.28 8.86 8.60
N ALA A 571 6.25 10.13 8.99
CA ALA A 571 6.55 11.27 8.13
C ALA A 571 7.63 12.14 8.77
N SER A 572 8.52 12.68 7.95
CA SER A 572 9.64 13.53 8.34
C SER A 572 9.95 14.56 7.25
N ALA A 573 10.44 15.73 7.66
CA ALA A 573 10.87 16.81 6.77
C ALA A 573 12.33 17.16 7.07
N TRP A 574 13.10 17.46 6.03
CA TRP A 574 14.55 17.58 6.12
C TRP A 574 15.05 18.76 5.29
N LEU A 575 15.97 19.53 5.87
CA LEU A 575 16.67 20.64 5.21
C LEU A 575 18.14 20.29 5.00
N PRO A 576 18.79 20.80 3.94
CA PRO A 576 20.24 20.72 3.81
C PRO A 576 20.92 21.36 5.03
N ALA A 577 21.82 20.62 5.70
CA ALA A 577 22.57 21.09 6.87
C ALA A 577 23.84 21.87 6.50
#